data_AF-A0A941DNS9-F1
#
_entry.id   AF-A0A941DNS9-F1
#
_cell.length_a   1.000
_cell.length_b   1.000
_cell.length_c   1.000
_cell.angle_alpha   90.00
_cell.angle_beta   90.00
_cell.angle_gamma   90.00
#
_symmetry.space_group_name_H-M   'P 1'
#
loop_
_entity.id
_entity.type
_entity.pdbx_description
1 polymer ?
#
loop_
_entity_poly.entity_id
_entity_poly.type
_entity_poly.pdbx_seq_one_letter_code
_entity_poly.pdbx_strand_id
1 'polypeptide(L)'
;MQSNVKDRNQKIIALDDIVRVVHFSEDFIDAFPEDEQILISSMVGQFFRVVAIDEDGAPCIMREWHDEKGHPQSHVIALDGDEVEKI
;
A
#
# COMPACT_ATOMS: atom_id res chain seq x y z
N MET A 1 -6.53 -18.14 -13.38
CA MET A 1 -7.55 -17.09 -13.61
C MET A 1 -6.99 -15.85 -12.94
N GLN A 2 -6.75 -14.75 -13.65
CA GLN A 2 -6.35 -13.49 -12.99
C GLN A 2 -7.58 -12.98 -12.25
N SER A 3 -7.53 -13.01 -10.92
CA SER A 3 -8.55 -12.39 -10.07
C SER A 3 -8.30 -10.89 -10.12
N ASN A 4 -9.19 -10.14 -10.77
CA ASN A 4 -9.12 -8.68 -10.74
C ASN A 4 -9.43 -8.22 -9.30
N VAL A 5 -8.42 -7.76 -8.56
CA VAL A 5 -8.66 -7.15 -7.26
C VAL A 5 -9.49 -5.89 -7.42
N LYS A 6 -10.46 -5.77 -6.52
CA LYS A 6 -11.35 -4.64 -6.43
C LYS A 6 -11.07 -3.89 -5.16
N ASP A 7 -11.23 -2.58 -5.23
CA ASP A 7 -11.25 -1.73 -4.05
C ASP A 7 -12.47 -2.01 -3.16
N ARG A 8 -12.54 -1.37 -2.00
CA ARG A 8 -13.66 -1.47 -1.06
C ARG A 8 -15.03 -1.15 -1.65
N ASN A 9 -15.07 -0.43 -2.77
CA ASN A 9 -16.28 -0.01 -3.49
C ASN A 9 -16.55 -0.89 -4.73
N GLN A 10 -15.89 -2.04 -4.84
CA GLN A 10 -16.00 -2.99 -5.96
C GLN A 10 -15.47 -2.45 -7.32
N LYS A 11 -14.67 -1.39 -7.32
CA LYS A 11 -14.00 -0.88 -8.52
C LYS A 11 -12.73 -1.69 -8.80
N ILE A 12 -12.50 -2.06 -10.05
CA ILE A 12 -11.27 -2.76 -10.46
C ILE A 12 -10.08 -1.80 -10.34
N ILE A 13 -9.01 -2.28 -9.70
CA ILE A 13 -7.71 -1.61 -9.60
C ILE A 13 -6.78 -2.20 -10.65
N ALA A 14 -6.03 -1.34 -11.33
CA ALA A 14 -5.05 -1.67 -12.34
C ALA A 14 -3.72 -0.97 -12.05
N LEU A 15 -2.68 -1.40 -12.77
CA LEU A 15 -1.37 -0.72 -12.77
C LEU A 15 -1.55 0.77 -13.11
N ASP A 16 -0.71 1.63 -12.53
CA ASP A 16 -0.70 3.09 -12.69
C ASP A 16 -1.96 3.82 -12.16
N ASP A 17 -2.97 3.12 -11.63
CA ASP A 17 -4.08 3.77 -10.94
C ASP A 17 -3.59 4.52 -9.69
N ILE A 18 -4.28 5.62 -9.36
CA ILE A 18 -4.12 6.30 -8.09
C ILE A 18 -5.13 5.76 -7.09
N VAL A 19 -4.62 5.30 -5.96
CA VAL A 19 -5.43 4.73 -4.89
C VAL A 19 -5.15 5.46 -3.58
N ARG A 20 -6.14 5.49 -2.70
CA ARG A 20 -6.04 5.97 -1.32
C ARG A 20 -5.95 4.79 -0.38
N VAL A 21 -4.97 4.80 0.52
CA VAL A 21 -4.91 3.82 1.62
C VAL A 21 -5.99 4.21 2.64
N VAL A 22 -6.85 3.28 2.98
CA VAL A 22 -8.01 3.50 3.86
C VAL A 22 -7.65 3.11 5.30
N HIS A 23 -6.98 1.98 5.48
CA HIS A 23 -6.45 1.49 6.74
C HIS A 23 -5.40 0.41 6.45
N PHE A 24 -4.70 -0.04 7.49
CA PHE A 24 -3.96 -1.30 7.50
C PHE A 24 -4.49 -2.17 8.64
N SER A 25 -4.32 -3.48 8.55
CA SER A 25 -4.50 -4.35 9.72
C SER A 25 -3.42 -4.08 10.79
N GLU A 26 -3.77 -4.29 12.07
CA GLU A 26 -2.79 -4.17 13.18
C GLU A 26 -1.64 -5.18 13.00
N ASP A 27 -1.95 -6.42 12.62
CA ASP A 27 -0.95 -7.46 12.33
C ASP A 27 0.05 -7.06 11.24
N PHE A 28 -0.41 -6.31 10.22
CA PHE A 28 0.46 -5.79 9.17
C PHE A 28 1.41 -4.72 9.71
N ILE A 29 0.91 -3.78 10.51
CA ILE A 29 1.75 -2.72 11.11
C ILE A 29 2.78 -3.34 12.07
N ASP A 30 2.36 -4.29 12.90
CA ASP A 30 3.23 -4.97 13.88
C ASP A 30 4.34 -5.80 13.24
N ALA A 31 4.26 -6.10 11.94
CA ALA A 31 5.33 -6.75 11.20
C ALA A 31 6.53 -5.83 10.94
N PHE A 32 6.37 -4.51 11.12
CA PHE A 32 7.44 -3.53 10.93
C PHE A 32 8.14 -3.18 12.26
N PRO A 33 9.44 -2.80 12.20
CA PRO A 33 10.15 -2.21 13.34
C PRO A 33 9.40 -1.01 13.93
N GLU A 34 9.46 -0.82 15.24
CA GLU A 34 8.70 0.22 15.97
C GLU A 34 8.95 1.64 15.42
N ASP A 35 10.16 1.92 14.95
CA ASP A 35 10.54 3.18 14.31
C ASP A 35 9.92 3.38 12.92
N GLU A 36 9.58 2.30 12.22
CA GLU A 36 8.90 2.33 10.92
C GLU A 36 7.37 2.31 11.05
N GLN A 37 6.81 1.78 12.15
CA GLN A 37 5.36 1.67 12.34
C GLN A 37 4.64 3.02 12.21
N ILE A 38 5.23 4.10 12.74
CA ILE A 38 4.68 5.45 12.61
C ILE A 38 4.66 5.91 11.15
N LEU A 39 5.71 5.60 10.39
CA LEU A 39 5.81 5.94 8.97
C LEU A 39 4.78 5.16 8.14
N ILE A 40 4.65 3.85 8.36
CA ILE A 40 3.66 3.01 7.69
C ILE A 40 2.24 3.48 8.04
N SER A 41 1.96 3.70 9.32
CA SER A 41 0.67 4.22 9.79
C SER A 41 0.33 5.58 9.17
N SER A 42 1.34 6.42 8.92
CA SER A 42 1.13 7.73 8.28
C SER A 42 0.60 7.62 6.84
N MET A 43 0.81 6.48 6.16
CA MET A 43 0.33 6.27 4.79
C MET A 43 -1.20 6.19 4.73
N VAL A 44 -1.87 5.85 5.84
CA VAL A 44 -3.33 5.84 5.92
C VAL A 44 -3.90 7.22 5.60
N GLY A 45 -4.81 7.27 4.64
CA GLY A 45 -5.42 8.50 4.11
C GLY A 45 -4.62 9.19 3.01
N GLN A 46 -3.37 8.77 2.73
CA GLN A 46 -2.58 9.29 1.62
C GLN A 46 -2.89 8.56 0.31
N PHE A 47 -2.44 9.16 -0.80
CA PHE A 47 -2.64 8.65 -2.15
C PHE A 47 -1.33 8.12 -2.73
N PHE A 48 -1.42 6.98 -3.37
CA PHE A 48 -0.27 6.31 -3.98
C PHE A 48 -0.63 5.81 -5.36
N ARG A 49 0.38 5.73 -6.22
CA ARG A 49 0.26 5.08 -7.51
C ARG A 49 0.53 3.60 -7.34
N VAL A 50 -0.30 2.76 -7.97
CA VAL A 50 -0.07 1.32 -8.05
C VAL A 50 1.12 1.06 -8.97
N VAL A 51 2.20 0.55 -8.41
CA VAL A 51 3.46 0.29 -9.14
C VAL A 51 3.57 -1.14 -9.65
N ALA A 52 2.83 -2.06 -9.05
CA ALA A 52 2.76 -3.46 -9.47
C ALA A 52 1.41 -4.06 -9.04
N ILE A 53 1.06 -5.18 -9.67
CA ILE A 53 0.01 -6.08 -9.23
C ILE A 53 0.71 -7.41 -8.97
N ASP A 54 0.53 -8.00 -7.78
CA ASP A 54 1.18 -9.28 -7.45
C ASP A 54 0.50 -10.49 -8.13
N GLU A 55 1.00 -11.69 -7.84
CA GLU A 55 0.49 -12.94 -8.44
C GLU A 55 -0.95 -13.28 -8.01
N ASP A 56 -1.37 -12.81 -6.84
CA ASP A 56 -2.71 -12.99 -6.27
C ASP A 56 -3.68 -11.87 -6.71
N GLY A 57 -3.15 -10.82 -7.34
CA GLY A 57 -3.87 -9.68 -7.88
C GLY A 57 -3.85 -8.45 -6.99
N ALA A 58 -3.17 -8.47 -5.83
CA ALA A 58 -3.14 -7.36 -4.89
C ALA A 58 -2.37 -6.16 -5.48
N PRO A 59 -2.92 -4.94 -5.35
CA PRO A 59 -2.22 -3.73 -5.77
C PRO A 59 -1.06 -3.42 -4.83
N CYS A 60 0.12 -3.27 -5.42
CA CYS A 60 1.32 -2.87 -4.71
C CYS A 60 1.57 -1.38 -4.84
N ILE A 61 1.74 -0.69 -3.72
CA ILE A 61 2.15 0.71 -3.66
C ILE A 61 3.59 0.81 -3.15
N MET A 62 4.28 1.88 -3.55
CA MET A 62 5.65 2.13 -3.10
C MET A 62 5.71 3.39 -2.24
N ARG A 63 6.36 3.27 -1.09
CA ARG A 63 6.72 4.41 -0.24
C ARG A 63 8.24 4.50 -0.18
N GLU A 64 8.75 5.70 -0.42
CA GLU A 64 10.16 6.03 -0.26
C GLU A 64 10.31 7.09 0.85
N TRP A 65 11.33 6.93 1.69
CA TRP A 65 11.74 7.89 2.71
C TRP A 65 13.25 7.87 2.87
N HIS A 66 13.79 8.77 3.69
CA HIS A 66 15.21 8.78 4.03
C HIS A 66 15.37 8.52 5.53
N ASP A 67 16.37 7.71 5.91
CA ASP A 67 16.72 7.49 7.30
C ASP A 67 17.42 8.73 7.92
N GLU A 68 17.76 8.68 9.21
CA GLU A 68 18.44 9.77 9.91
C GLU A 68 19.84 10.11 9.34
N LYS A 69 20.44 9.18 8.58
CA LYS A 69 21.72 9.36 7.89
C LYS A 69 21.54 9.86 6.45
N GLY A 70 20.30 10.06 6.00
CA GLY A 70 19.96 10.47 4.66
C GLY A 70 20.05 9.36 3.63
N HIS A 71 20.07 8.08 4.03
CA HIS A 71 20.00 6.98 3.07
C HIS A 71 18.56 6.74 2.62
N PRO A 72 18.31 6.55 1.32
CA PRO A 72 16.99 6.23 0.82
C PRO A 72 16.57 4.83 1.28
N GLN A 73 15.35 4.74 1.79
CA GLN A 73 14.63 3.53 2.12
C GLN A 73 13.38 3.47 1.26
N SER A 74 13.08 2.31 0.71
CA SER A 74 11.90 2.11 -0.13
C SER A 74 11.20 0.81 0.22
N HIS A 75 9.90 0.89 0.50
CA HIS A 75 9.08 -0.28 0.78
C HIS A 75 7.98 -0.39 -0.27
N VAL A 76 7.80 -1.61 -0.77
CA VAL A 76 6.68 -2.00 -1.62
C VAL A 76 5.71 -2.77 -0.75
N ILE A 77 4.46 -2.30 -0.71
CA ILE A 77 3.41 -2.83 0.16
C ILE A 77 2.27 -3.31 -0.74
N ALA A 78 1.97 -4.61 -0.66
CA ALA A 78 0.76 -5.18 -1.23
C ALA A 78 -0.42 -4.83 -0.32
N LEU A 79 -1.51 -4.33 -0.90
CA LEU A 79 -2.72 -3.94 -0.18
C LEU A 79 -3.86 -4.91 -0.49
N ASP A 80 -4.65 -5.23 0.52
CA ASP A 80 -5.92 -5.91 0.30
C ASP A 80 -6.99 -4.95 -0.24
N GLY A 81 -8.02 -5.51 -0.87
CA GLY A 81 -9.09 -4.73 -1.50
C GLY A 81 -9.85 -3.82 -0.54
N ASP A 82 -10.00 -4.21 0.73
CA ASP A 82 -10.65 -3.41 1.77
C ASP A 82 -9.76 -2.30 2.34
N GLU A 83 -8.44 -2.46 2.26
CA GLU A 83 -7.43 -1.49 2.72
C GLU A 83 -7.27 -0.31 1.75
N VAL A 84 -7.91 -0.37 0.58
CA VAL A 84 -7.67 0.56 -0.51
C VAL A 84 -8.96 1.08 -1.16
N GLU A 85 -8.91 2.32 -1.64
CA GLU A 85 -9.97 2.96 -2.41
C GLU A 85 -9.43 3.56 -3.70
N LYS A 86 -10.00 3.21 -4.84
CA LYS A 86 -9.66 3.80 -6.13
C LYS A 86 -10.39 5.13 -6.33
N ILE A 87 -9.62 6.15 -6.69
CA ILE A 87 -10.12 7.50 -6.98
C ILE A 87 -10.74 7.55 -8.37
#